data_AF-A0A5B1AU30-F1
#
_entry.id   AF-A0A5B1AU30-F1
#
_cell.length_a   1.000
_cell.length_b   1.000
_cell.length_c   1.000
_cell.angle_alpha   90.00
_cell.angle_beta   90.00
_cell.angle_gamma   90.00
#
_symmetry.space_group_name_H-M   'P 1'
#
loop_
_entity.id
_entity.type
_entity.pdbx_description
1 polymer ?
#
loop_
_entity_poly.entity_id
_entity_poly.type
_entity_poly.pdbx_seq_one_letter_code
_entity_poly.pdbx_strand_id
1 'polypeptide(L)'
;MIDLRIKTKNTPLVILIFFLISLGCKNNQEKSSYLKTFYVKNPKVNERNVGKIIFDSELDTIKTGEKDLKSTTLFLGKFKSIHTIKELEQMHQSLDTFGFIEKRNDTIYFDYEFDKLGTFYLDGYIEEKVFLDNYYKNGKSRLITNQIKISKKVKVIEK
;
A
#
# COMPACT_ATOMS: atom_id res chain seq x y z
N MET A 1 18.24 39.66 -58.66
CA MET A 1 18.34 38.21 -58.93
C MET A 1 19.12 37.59 -57.78
N ILE A 2 18.45 36.84 -56.91
CA ILE A 2 18.87 35.62 -56.20
C ILE A 2 17.62 35.18 -55.42
N ASP A 3 17.04 34.08 -55.90
CA ASP A 3 15.85 33.40 -55.41
C ASP A 3 16.32 32.36 -54.38
N LEU A 4 15.95 32.52 -53.12
CA LEU A 4 16.28 31.57 -52.04
C LEU A 4 15.05 30.70 -51.74
N ARG A 5 14.80 29.73 -52.62
CA ARG A 5 13.96 28.57 -52.32
C ARG A 5 14.67 27.67 -51.31
N ILE A 6 14.30 27.77 -50.04
CA ILE A 6 14.57 26.70 -49.08
C ILE A 6 13.44 25.68 -49.20
N LYS A 7 13.70 24.63 -49.98
CA LYS A 7 12.85 23.45 -50.10
C LYS A 7 13.45 22.37 -49.21
N THR A 8 12.96 22.23 -47.99
CA THR A 8 13.27 21.08 -47.13
C THR A 8 11.98 20.36 -46.77
N LYS A 9 11.60 19.44 -47.67
CA LYS A 9 10.80 18.26 -47.30
C LYS A 9 11.64 17.44 -46.32
N ASN A 10 11.25 17.36 -45.06
CA ASN A 10 11.63 16.29 -44.13
C ASN A 10 10.83 16.42 -42.82
N THR A 11 9.52 16.17 -42.92
CA THR A 11 8.63 16.03 -41.77
C THR A 11 7.90 14.68 -41.81
N PRO A 12 8.62 13.57 -41.60
CA PRO A 12 7.98 12.43 -40.94
C PRO A 12 8.75 11.89 -39.72
N LEU A 13 10.00 12.31 -39.48
CA LEU A 13 10.83 11.69 -38.44
C LEU A 13 10.53 12.19 -37.01
N VAL A 14 10.19 13.47 -36.85
CA VAL A 14 9.98 14.08 -35.52
C VAL A 14 8.68 13.59 -34.86
N ILE A 15 7.67 13.23 -35.66
CA ILE A 15 6.37 12.75 -35.17
C ILE A 15 6.48 11.30 -34.64
N LEU A 16 7.40 10.49 -35.19
CA LEU A 16 7.60 9.11 -34.78
C LEU A 16 8.23 9.00 -33.38
N ILE A 17 9.08 9.95 -33.00
CA ILE A 17 9.76 9.98 -31.70
C ILE A 17 8.78 10.34 -30.58
N PHE A 18 7.82 11.25 -30.83
CA PHE A 18 6.78 11.59 -29.85
C PHE A 18 5.81 10.43 -29.58
N PHE A 19 5.54 9.58 -30.58
CA PHE A 19 4.67 8.41 -30.42
C PHE A 19 5.31 7.29 -29.59
N LEU A 20 6.64 7.13 -29.64
CA LEU A 20 7.36 6.11 -28.87
C LEU A 20 7.43 6.43 -27.37
N ILE A 21 7.42 7.70 -26.98
CA ILE A 21 7.41 8.11 -25.57
C ILE A 21 6.04 7.86 -24.92
N SER A 22 4.94 7.89 -25.70
CA SER A 22 3.59 7.64 -25.19
C SER A 22 3.25 6.15 -24.94
N LEU A 23 4.06 5.22 -25.42
CA LEU A 23 3.86 3.77 -25.21
C LEU A 23 4.52 3.25 -23.92
N GLY A 24 5.22 4.11 -23.18
CA GLY A 24 5.94 3.76 -21.95
C GLY A 24 5.10 3.77 -20.67
N CYS A 25 3.82 4.18 -20.70
CA CYS A 25 2.93 4.06 -19.54
C CYS A 25 2.39 2.64 -19.41
N LYS A 26 3.25 1.69 -19.05
CA LYS A 26 2.78 0.49 -18.35
C LYS A 26 2.26 0.95 -17.00
N ASN A 27 0.95 1.15 -16.92
CA ASN A 27 0.24 1.33 -15.68
C ASN A 27 0.35 -0.02 -14.94
N ASN A 28 1.42 -0.19 -14.15
CA ASN A 28 1.52 -1.23 -13.15
C ASN A 28 0.48 -0.91 -12.07
N GLN A 29 -0.80 -1.13 -12.39
CA GLN A 29 -1.77 -1.38 -11.35
C GLN A 29 -1.38 -2.72 -10.75
N GLU A 30 -0.53 -2.68 -9.72
CA GLU A 30 -0.49 -3.73 -8.71
C GLU A 30 -1.92 -3.90 -8.22
N LYS A 31 -2.62 -4.88 -8.81
CA LYS A 31 -3.83 -5.41 -8.22
C LYS A 31 -3.40 -6.01 -6.89
N SER A 32 -3.66 -5.27 -5.81
CA SER A 32 -3.66 -5.80 -4.45
C SER A 32 -4.72 -6.90 -4.38
N SER A 33 -4.39 -8.12 -4.82
CA SER A 33 -5.30 -9.25 -4.80
C SER A 33 -5.54 -9.80 -3.39
N TYR A 34 -4.82 -9.27 -2.40
CA TYR A 34 -4.81 -9.75 -1.02
C TYR A 34 -5.68 -8.90 -0.09
N LEU A 35 -6.05 -7.68 -0.48
CA LEU A 35 -7.00 -6.87 0.28
C LEU A 35 -8.44 -7.23 -0.12
N LYS A 36 -9.14 -7.97 0.74
CA LYS A 36 -10.56 -8.29 0.54
C LYS A 36 -11.43 -7.06 0.73
N THR A 37 -11.35 -6.44 1.90
CA THR A 37 -12.20 -5.27 2.21
C THR A 37 -11.56 -4.30 3.18
N PHE A 38 -11.79 -3.01 2.95
CA PHE A 38 -11.44 -1.93 3.85
C PHE A 38 -12.69 -1.14 4.25
N TYR A 39 -13.21 -1.41 5.45
CA TYR A 39 -14.44 -0.82 5.97
C TYR A 39 -14.14 0.37 6.87
N VAL A 40 -14.56 1.54 6.40
CA VAL A 40 -14.56 2.80 7.15
C VAL A 40 -15.84 3.54 6.85
N LYS A 41 -16.39 4.23 7.85
CA LYS A 41 -17.51 5.16 7.65
C LYS A 41 -16.94 6.55 7.38
N ASN A 42 -17.78 7.47 6.88
CA ASN A 42 -17.39 8.88 6.85
C ASN A 42 -17.29 9.37 8.29
N PRO A 43 -16.10 9.78 8.76
CA PRO A 43 -15.91 10.21 10.13
C PRO A 43 -16.48 11.61 10.35
N LYS A 44 -16.99 11.85 11.56
CA LYS A 44 -17.24 13.20 12.06
C LYS A 44 -15.97 13.76 12.69
N VAL A 45 -15.79 15.08 12.59
CA VAL A 45 -14.63 15.77 13.19
C VAL A 45 -14.64 15.60 14.72
N ASN A 46 -13.46 15.35 15.31
CA ASN A 46 -13.24 15.10 16.74
C ASN A 46 -14.08 13.95 17.33
N GLU A 47 -14.43 12.97 16.50
CA GLU A 47 -15.11 11.74 16.93
C GLU A 47 -14.20 10.55 16.71
N ARG A 48 -14.09 9.68 17.72
CA ARG A 48 -13.41 8.39 17.59
C ARG A 48 -14.27 7.45 16.75
N ASN A 49 -13.68 6.95 15.66
CA ASN A 49 -14.33 6.00 14.76
C ASN A 49 -13.59 4.67 14.79
N VAL A 50 -14.33 3.58 14.57
CA VAL A 50 -13.75 2.24 14.44
C VAL A 50 -13.87 1.79 12.99
N GLY A 51 -12.76 1.29 12.44
CA GLY A 51 -12.69 0.68 11.13
C GLY A 51 -12.26 -0.78 11.23
N LYS A 52 -12.39 -1.50 10.13
CA LYS A 52 -11.85 -2.85 10.00
C LYS A 52 -11.31 -3.11 8.61
N ILE A 53 -10.23 -3.87 8.54
CA ILE A 53 -9.65 -4.38 7.29
C ILE A 53 -9.77 -5.89 7.31
N ILE A 54 -10.24 -6.46 6.20
CA ILE A 54 -10.24 -7.90 5.95
C ILE A 54 -9.26 -8.16 4.80
N PHE A 55 -8.34 -9.09 4.97
CA PHE A 55 -7.29 -9.41 4.00
C PHE A 55 -6.99 -10.91 4.00
N ASP A 56 -6.49 -11.42 2.88
CA ASP A 56 -5.99 -12.79 2.77
C ASP A 56 -4.47 -12.80 2.97
N SER A 57 -4.00 -13.58 3.93
CA SER A 57 -2.58 -13.79 4.19
C SER A 57 -2.00 -14.77 3.17
N GLU A 58 -1.02 -14.36 2.38
CA GLU A 58 -0.24 -15.31 1.58
C GLU A 58 0.54 -16.29 2.46
N LEU A 59 0.95 -15.80 3.64
CA LEU A 59 1.76 -16.56 4.58
C LEU A 59 0.93 -17.59 5.37
N ASP A 60 -0.39 -17.66 5.20
CA ASP A 60 -1.22 -18.75 5.74
C ASP A 60 -0.95 -20.10 5.06
N THR A 61 -0.37 -20.09 3.86
CA THR A 61 0.04 -21.31 3.15
C THR A 61 1.29 -21.96 3.74
N ILE A 62 2.05 -21.22 4.55
CA ILE A 62 3.28 -21.70 5.18
C ILE A 62 2.92 -22.50 6.42
N LYS A 63 3.25 -23.80 6.41
CA LYS A 63 3.12 -24.65 7.60
C LYS A 63 4.19 -24.28 8.61
N THR A 64 3.76 -23.79 9.76
CA THR A 64 4.61 -23.41 10.90
C THR A 64 4.68 -24.54 11.93
N GLY A 65 5.87 -24.78 12.49
CA GLY A 65 6.07 -25.64 13.66
C GLY A 65 5.81 -24.91 14.98
N GLU A 66 5.94 -25.62 16.10
CA GLU A 66 5.68 -25.07 17.46
C GLU A 66 6.63 -23.93 17.87
N LYS A 67 7.81 -23.84 17.24
CA LYS A 67 8.84 -22.81 17.52
C LYS A 67 8.82 -21.64 16.54
N ASP A 68 8.00 -21.74 15.50
CA ASP A 68 7.91 -20.69 14.49
C ASP A 68 7.00 -19.57 15.01
N LEU A 69 7.32 -18.33 14.66
CA LEU A 69 6.54 -17.16 15.05
C LEU A 69 5.89 -16.55 13.81
N LYS A 70 4.59 -16.27 13.89
CA LYS A 70 3.87 -15.50 12.88
C LYS A 70 3.34 -14.22 13.52
N SER A 71 3.59 -13.07 12.89
CA SER A 71 3.02 -11.80 13.31
C SER A 71 2.42 -11.03 12.13
N THR A 72 1.38 -10.26 12.44
CA THR A 72 0.75 -9.36 11.50
C THR A 72 0.60 -8.01 12.17
N THR A 73 1.07 -6.96 11.49
CA THR A 73 1.00 -5.58 11.98
C THR A 73 0.42 -4.67 10.91
N LEU A 74 -0.51 -3.82 11.29
CA LEU A 74 -1.02 -2.74 10.47
C LEU A 74 -0.30 -1.45 10.82
N PHE A 75 0.25 -0.78 9.81
CA PHE A 75 0.74 0.58 9.88
C PHE A 75 -0.20 1.49 9.10
N LEU A 76 -0.80 2.48 9.76
CA LEU A 76 -1.83 3.32 9.17
C LEU A 76 -1.64 4.79 9.54
N GLY A 77 -1.76 5.69 8.57
CA GLY A 77 -1.73 7.13 8.81
C GLY A 77 -2.86 7.87 8.12
N LYS A 78 -2.97 9.16 8.45
CA LYS A 78 -4.01 10.09 7.94
C LYS A 78 -3.35 11.15 7.08
N PHE A 79 -3.61 11.13 5.78
CA PHE A 79 -2.89 11.97 4.82
C PHE A 79 -3.79 12.72 3.85
N LYS A 80 -3.24 13.71 3.16
CA LYS A 80 -3.92 14.40 2.05
C LYS A 80 -3.72 13.71 0.69
N SER A 81 -2.73 12.84 0.59
CA SER A 81 -2.34 12.08 -0.60
C SER A 81 -2.08 10.62 -0.26
N ILE A 82 -2.05 9.78 -1.29
CA ILE A 82 -1.65 8.37 -1.21
C ILE A 82 -0.13 8.29 -1.38
N HIS A 83 0.51 7.36 -0.69
CA HIS A 83 1.94 7.08 -0.74
C HIS A 83 2.20 5.64 -1.19
N THR A 84 3.42 5.37 -1.63
CA THR A 84 3.95 4.01 -1.82
C THR A 84 4.31 3.37 -0.48
N ILE A 85 4.47 2.04 -0.43
CA ILE A 85 4.93 1.36 0.79
C ILE A 85 6.30 1.90 1.23
N LYS A 86 7.23 2.09 0.29
CA LYS A 86 8.56 2.61 0.59
C LYS A 86 8.54 3.99 1.24
N GLU A 87 7.67 4.89 0.78
CA GLU A 87 7.48 6.21 1.40
C GLU A 87 6.86 6.08 2.81
N LEU A 88 5.90 5.18 2.99
CA LEU A 88 5.28 4.92 4.30
C LEU A 88 6.30 4.34 5.30
N GLU A 89 7.18 3.45 4.87
CA GLU A 89 8.28 2.91 5.68
C GLU A 89 9.25 4.02 6.14
N GLN A 90 9.54 5.00 5.28
CA GLN A 90 10.37 6.15 5.66
C GLN A 90 9.69 7.05 6.70
N MET A 91 8.36 7.04 6.74
CA MET A 91 7.54 7.81 7.67
C MET A 91 7.00 6.98 8.84
N HIS A 92 7.54 5.77 9.07
CA HIS A 92 7.00 4.78 10.00
C HIS A 92 6.68 5.32 11.40
N GLN A 93 7.48 6.25 11.92
CA GLN A 93 7.26 6.88 13.24
C GLN A 93 6.01 7.76 13.32
N SER A 94 5.46 8.18 12.18
CA SER A 94 4.23 8.98 12.07
C SER A 94 2.98 8.12 11.84
N LEU A 95 3.14 6.81 11.68
CA LEU A 95 2.04 5.88 11.46
C LEU A 95 1.55 5.29 12.78
N ASP A 96 0.23 5.23 12.92
CA ASP A 96 -0.41 4.47 13.97
C ASP A 96 -0.15 2.97 13.72
N THR A 97 0.22 2.25 14.78
CA THR A 97 0.59 0.82 14.71
C THR A 97 -0.44 -0.02 15.45
N PHE A 98 -1.01 -1.00 14.76
CA PHE A 98 -2.00 -1.94 15.31
C PHE A 98 -1.50 -3.37 15.08
N GLY A 99 -1.07 -4.05 16.14
CA GLY A 99 -0.48 -5.39 16.06
C GLY A 99 -1.38 -6.48 16.62
N PHE A 100 -1.27 -7.68 16.04
CA PHE A 100 -1.73 -8.94 16.65
C PHE A 100 -0.56 -9.91 16.75
N ILE A 101 -0.33 -10.46 17.94
CA ILE A 101 0.75 -11.42 18.16
C ILE A 101 0.29 -12.87 17.95
N GLU A 102 -1.01 -13.19 18.02
CA GLU A 102 -1.42 -14.58 17.85
C GLU A 102 -2.80 -14.78 17.22
N LYS A 103 -2.79 -15.76 16.31
CA LYS A 103 -3.90 -16.44 15.61
C LYS A 103 -4.45 -15.74 14.38
N ARG A 104 -4.69 -16.60 13.37
CA ARG A 104 -5.42 -16.39 12.12
C ARG A 104 -6.59 -15.43 12.30
N ASN A 105 -6.33 -14.15 12.16
CA ASN A 105 -7.37 -13.16 12.03
C ASN A 105 -7.04 -12.44 10.73
N ASP A 106 -7.76 -12.83 9.70
CA ASP A 106 -7.88 -12.11 8.43
C ASP A 106 -8.45 -10.70 8.64
N THR A 107 -8.85 -10.35 9.87
CA THR A 107 -9.52 -9.11 10.22
C THR A 107 -8.72 -8.31 11.26
N ILE A 108 -8.38 -7.07 10.92
CA ILE A 108 -7.75 -6.09 11.81
C ILE A 108 -8.75 -4.98 12.11
N TYR A 109 -9.06 -4.76 13.38
CA TYR A 109 -9.81 -3.59 13.86
C TYR A 109 -8.84 -2.48 14.23
N PHE A 110 -9.20 -1.23 13.94
CA PHE A 110 -8.39 -0.07 14.27
C PHE A 110 -9.27 1.14 14.56
N ASP A 111 -8.78 2.02 15.42
CA ASP A 111 -9.42 3.29 15.73
C ASP A 111 -8.82 4.40 14.87
N TYR A 112 -9.64 5.40 14.54
CA TYR A 112 -9.18 6.60 13.85
C TYR A 112 -10.02 7.83 14.22
N GLU A 113 -9.37 8.98 14.23
CA GLU A 113 -9.97 10.27 14.53
C GLU A 113 -9.36 11.36 13.66
N PHE A 114 -10.18 12.32 13.23
CA PHE A 114 -9.78 13.48 12.46
C PHE A 114 -10.09 14.76 13.23
N ASP A 115 -9.10 15.63 13.32
CA ASP A 115 -9.18 16.92 14.02
C ASP A 115 -9.72 18.05 13.12
N LYS A 116 -9.81 17.81 11.81
CA LYS A 116 -10.17 18.82 10.80
C LYS A 116 -11.11 18.27 9.73
N LEU A 117 -11.96 19.15 9.23
CA LEU A 117 -12.82 18.88 8.07
C LEU A 117 -12.01 18.69 6.79
N GLY A 118 -12.60 17.97 5.84
CA GLY A 118 -12.10 17.85 4.48
C GLY A 118 -11.95 16.41 4.00
N THR A 119 -11.25 16.26 2.89
CA THR A 119 -10.93 14.96 2.31
C THR A 119 -9.54 14.51 2.74
N PHE A 120 -9.45 13.26 3.18
CA PHE A 120 -8.21 12.62 3.61
C PHE A 120 -8.15 11.18 3.10
N TYR A 121 -6.99 10.57 3.25
CA TYR A 121 -6.74 9.16 3.02
C TYR A 121 -6.31 8.51 4.33
N LEU A 122 -6.98 7.42 4.69
CA LEU A 122 -6.43 6.43 5.60
C LEU A 122 -5.50 5.57 4.75
N ASP A 123 -4.20 5.81 4.88
CA ASP A 123 -3.18 5.28 3.98
C ASP A 123 -2.09 4.56 4.77
N GLY A 124 -1.76 3.34 4.35
CA GLY A 124 -0.92 2.47 5.16
C GLY A 124 -0.52 1.18 4.45
N TYR A 125 0.00 0.23 5.23
CA TYR A 125 0.28 -1.13 4.78
C TYR A 125 0.14 -2.13 5.92
N ILE A 126 -0.20 -3.36 5.57
CA ILE A 126 -0.13 -4.51 6.47
C ILE A 126 1.21 -5.18 6.24
N GLU A 127 1.93 -5.48 7.31
CA GLU A 127 3.17 -6.24 7.30
C GLU A 127 2.95 -7.58 8.01
N GLU A 128 3.20 -8.65 7.28
CA GLU A 128 3.15 -10.01 7.81
C GLU A 128 4.57 -10.56 7.87
N LYS A 129 4.91 -11.21 8.98
CA LYS A 129 6.21 -11.85 9.19
C LYS A 129 6.02 -13.27 9.66
N VAL A 130 6.74 -14.20 9.05
CA VAL A 130 6.90 -15.57 9.53
C VAL A 130 8.37 -15.82 9.79
N PHE A 131 8.70 -16.07 11.05
CA PHE A 131 10.01 -16.53 11.48
C PHE A 131 10.00 -18.05 11.57
N LEU A 132 10.77 -18.69 10.69
CA LEU A 132 10.96 -20.13 10.67
C LEU A 132 12.24 -20.46 11.43
N ASP A 133 12.09 -20.99 12.63
CA ASP A 133 13.21 -21.38 13.48
C ASP A 133 13.53 -22.86 13.29
N ASN A 134 14.80 -23.18 13.01
CA ASN A 134 15.26 -24.56 12.86
C ASN A 134 14.46 -25.41 11.83
N TYR A 135 13.90 -24.79 10.77
CA TYR A 135 13.18 -25.51 9.69
C TYR A 135 14.01 -26.67 9.08
N TYR A 136 15.35 -26.58 9.16
CA TYR A 136 16.27 -27.69 8.93
C TYR A 136 17.08 -27.94 10.19
N LYS A 137 17.36 -29.23 10.49
CA LYS A 137 18.02 -29.70 11.72
C LYS A 137 19.41 -29.08 12.00
N ASN A 138 20.01 -28.39 11.02
CA ASN A 138 21.25 -27.60 11.09
C ASN A 138 21.18 -26.31 10.23
N GLY A 139 19.97 -25.81 9.94
CA GLY A 139 19.74 -24.69 9.03
C GLY A 139 19.80 -23.34 9.72
N LYS A 140 20.08 -22.28 8.95
CA LYS A 140 19.88 -20.90 9.40
C LYS A 140 18.38 -20.60 9.51
N SER A 141 17.96 -19.92 10.56
CA SER A 141 16.60 -19.38 10.69
C SER A 141 16.30 -18.44 9.52
N ARG A 142 15.02 -18.38 9.11
CA ARG A 142 14.57 -17.56 7.98
C ARG A 142 13.43 -16.65 8.41
N LEU A 143 13.47 -15.40 7.95
CA LEU A 143 12.37 -14.46 8.06
C LEU A 143 11.75 -14.27 6.67
N ILE A 144 10.46 -14.55 6.56
CA ILE A 144 9.66 -14.29 5.36
C ILE A 144 8.74 -13.11 5.68
N THR A 145 8.76 -12.08 4.85
CA THR A 145 7.95 -10.88 5.01
C THR A 145 7.03 -10.72 3.79
N ASN A 146 5.76 -10.42 4.04
CA ASN A 146 4.80 -9.99 3.02
C ASN A 146 4.26 -8.61 3.41
N GLN A 147 4.03 -7.75 2.41
CA GLN A 147 3.51 -6.41 2.63
C GLN A 147 2.32 -6.14 1.70
N ILE A 148 1.19 -5.72 2.27
CA ILE A 148 -0.05 -5.45 1.54
C ILE A 148 -0.37 -3.96 1.65
N LYS A 149 -0.37 -3.24 0.52
CA LYS A 149 -0.77 -1.83 0.49
C LYS A 149 -2.27 -1.70 0.77
N ILE A 150 -2.61 -0.75 1.63
CA ILE A 150 -4.00 -0.34 1.88
C ILE A 150 -4.16 1.16 1.70
N SER A 151 -5.29 1.58 1.15
CA SER A 151 -5.62 3.01 1.05
C SER A 151 -7.12 3.20 0.95
N LYS A 152 -7.66 4.17 1.69
CA LYS A 152 -9.09 4.51 1.63
C LYS A 152 -9.30 6.00 1.77
N LYS A 153 -9.92 6.58 0.75
CA LYS A 153 -10.39 7.96 0.77
C LYS A 153 -11.57 8.09 1.72
N VAL A 154 -11.52 9.10 2.59
CA VAL A 154 -12.58 9.44 3.55
C VAL A 154 -12.89 10.92 3.47
N LYS A 155 -14.18 11.26 3.64
CA LYS A 155 -14.64 12.65 3.76
C LYS A 155 -15.05 12.88 5.21
N VAL A 156 -14.33 13.76 5.89
CA VAL A 156 -14.64 14.18 7.26
C VAL A 156 -15.77 15.21 7.20
N ILE A 157 -16.82 14.98 7.97
CA ILE A 157 -18.03 15.81 8.02
C ILE A 157 -18.17 16.46 9.41
N GLU A 158 -19.03 17.49 9.48
CA GLU A 158 -19.42 18.10 10.74
C GLU A 158 -20.22 17.12 11.61
N LYS A 159 -20.22 17.37 12.92
CA LYS A 159 -20.90 16.55 13.91
C LYS A 159 -22.42 16.62 13.78
#